data_AF-A0A875S5G2-F1
#
_entry.id   AF-A0A875S5G2-F1
#
_cell.length_a   1.000
_cell.length_b   1.000
_cell.length_c   1.000
_cell.angle_alpha   90.00
_cell.angle_beta   90.00
_cell.angle_gamma   90.00
#
_symmetry.space_group_name_H-M   'P 1'
#
loop_
_entity.id
_entity.type
_entity.pdbx_description
1 polymer ?
#
loop_
_entity_poly.entity_id
_entity_poly.type
_entity_poly.pdbx_seq_one_letter_code
_entity_poly.pdbx_strand_id
1 'polypeptide(L)'
;MSDLSDYEAYLEDDFEPANFANGLVLSTNNPDDDSIDLLTSLKRLKFDLKDIDKRIKRSVDANCSDLLSEFENVERFSATVSELDPAWKQLNSSYSRLDTEILEPYNECNRIHSALRRIHQTSTLLRSSVYFLYLIGKIEEIDKSDQAMNRKPFKNLLLLAKLLDQVRAHLADSSYLKSLKLVRDFEQFQPSLITHCVDLCAANFKQFNVDQCDSPSILNIVNALLYLSEGTFYNQLQQLLSTKVNQSVTSITRSLNNLKSFHRVFEEVSKNAKLFATLDKLMNENPFIDPAGDRKIWDEVKVKLDMNTSLVTGFWRDVATGIEPRFRAIILKGGPISRNLKSSQDDIKSLIKQSVLSSLQDGQVGECIEVTLMLNSVHSLDLQA
;
A
#
# COMPACT_ATOMS: atom_id res chain seq x y z
N MET A 1 97.79 -44.71 1.43
CA MET A 1 97.77 -44.49 2.89
C MET A 1 96.49 -43.75 3.16
N SER A 2 95.45 -44.49 3.53
CA SER A 2 94.08 -43.99 3.70
C SER A 2 94.03 -43.21 5.02
N ASP A 3 93.60 -41.95 4.98
CA ASP A 3 93.33 -41.17 6.19
C ASP A 3 92.29 -41.91 7.03
N LEU A 4 92.75 -42.49 8.14
CA LEU A 4 92.00 -43.44 8.97
C LEU A 4 91.26 -42.71 10.11
N SER A 5 90.41 -41.74 9.76
CA SER A 5 89.48 -41.12 10.72
C SER A 5 88.19 -40.72 9.99
N ASP A 6 87.14 -41.52 10.18
CA ASP A 6 85.79 -41.37 9.61
C ASP A 6 85.05 -40.19 10.27
N TYR A 7 85.53 -38.97 10.03
CA TYR A 7 84.94 -37.77 10.63
C TYR A 7 83.57 -37.42 10.02
N GLU A 8 83.37 -37.74 8.73
CA GLU A 8 82.10 -37.52 8.00
C GLU A 8 80.91 -38.18 8.71
N ALA A 9 81.13 -39.37 9.30
CA ALA A 9 80.10 -40.13 10.00
C ALA A 9 79.54 -39.41 11.23
N TYR A 10 80.30 -38.49 11.86
CA TYR A 10 79.83 -37.70 13.00
C TYR A 10 78.98 -36.48 12.63
N LEU A 11 78.98 -36.08 11.36
CA LEU A 11 78.27 -34.90 10.85
C LEU A 11 76.98 -35.28 10.11
N GLU A 12 76.67 -36.57 9.97
CA GLU A 12 75.43 -37.04 9.35
C GLU A 12 74.22 -36.73 10.26
N ASP A 13 73.12 -36.26 9.66
CA ASP A 13 71.89 -35.86 10.38
C ASP A 13 71.24 -37.02 11.17
N ASP A 14 71.53 -38.28 10.81
CA ASP A 14 70.99 -39.50 11.42
C ASP A 14 72.02 -40.23 12.32
N PHE A 15 73.07 -39.54 12.78
CA PHE A 15 74.10 -40.16 13.62
C PHE A 15 73.54 -40.72 14.94
N GLU A 16 73.50 -42.05 15.08
CA GLU A 16 73.16 -42.73 16.33
C GLU A 16 74.41 -43.25 17.07
N PRO A 17 74.72 -42.72 18.27
CA PRO A 17 75.93 -43.08 19.03
C PRO A 17 76.04 -44.57 19.35
N ALA A 18 74.91 -45.24 19.59
CA ALA A 18 74.87 -46.67 19.96
C ALA A 18 75.22 -47.57 18.78
N ASN A 19 74.74 -47.25 17.57
CA ASN A 19 75.02 -48.03 16.36
C ASN A 19 76.47 -47.85 15.92
N PHE A 20 76.99 -46.63 16.02
CA PHE A 20 78.40 -46.34 15.74
C PHE A 20 79.33 -47.08 16.71
N ALA A 21 79.02 -47.05 18.02
CA ALA A 21 79.80 -47.78 19.02
C ALA A 21 79.77 -49.29 18.78
N ASN A 22 78.62 -49.85 18.40
CA ASN A 22 78.48 -51.26 18.07
C ASN A 22 79.29 -51.64 16.82
N GLY A 23 79.20 -50.84 15.75
CA GLY A 23 80.01 -51.02 14.54
C GLY A 23 81.51 -50.97 14.83
N LEU A 24 81.95 -50.09 15.73
CA LEU A 24 83.35 -49.98 16.13
C LEU A 24 83.83 -51.24 16.88
N VAL A 25 83.03 -51.76 17.81
CA VAL A 25 83.35 -52.99 18.56
C VAL A 25 83.41 -54.21 17.64
N LEU A 26 82.48 -54.32 16.69
CA LEU A 26 82.48 -55.36 15.66
C LEU A 26 83.67 -55.25 14.71
N SER A 27 84.12 -54.03 14.40
CA SER A 27 85.26 -53.80 13.49
C SER A 27 86.63 -54.10 14.11
N THR A 28 86.75 -54.02 15.45
CA THR A 28 88.02 -54.22 16.17
C THR A 28 88.20 -55.62 16.74
N ASN A 29 87.16 -56.47 16.69
CA ASN A 29 87.16 -57.82 17.25
C ASN A 29 86.83 -58.86 16.17
N ASN A 30 87.52 -60.00 16.19
CA ASN A 30 87.24 -61.10 15.26
C ASN A 30 86.21 -62.05 15.90
N PRO A 31 85.16 -62.49 15.18
CA PRO A 31 84.13 -63.40 15.72
C PRO A 31 84.62 -64.75 16.27
N ASP A 32 85.87 -65.14 15.99
CA ASP A 32 86.48 -66.41 16.46
C ASP A 32 87.32 -66.26 17.76
N ASP A 33 87.47 -65.06 18.32
CA ASP A 33 88.20 -64.83 19.58
C ASP A 33 87.30 -65.07 20.81
N ASP A 34 87.78 -65.87 21.79
CA ASP A 34 87.06 -66.22 23.03
C ASP A 34 86.90 -65.05 24.02
N SER A 35 87.48 -63.87 23.74
CA SER A 35 87.36 -62.68 24.59
C SER A 35 87.27 -61.40 23.77
N ILE A 36 86.29 -60.55 24.08
CA ILE A 36 86.08 -59.25 23.42
C ILE A 36 87.10 -58.23 23.93
N ASP A 37 87.94 -57.71 23.04
CA ASP A 37 88.85 -56.59 23.31
C ASP A 37 88.12 -55.25 23.13
N LEU A 38 87.62 -54.73 24.25
CA LEU A 38 87.02 -53.38 24.31
C LEU A 38 88.08 -52.29 24.50
N LEU A 39 89.33 -52.63 24.86
CA LEU A 39 90.37 -51.64 25.13
C LEU A 39 90.83 -50.97 23.84
N THR A 40 90.89 -51.72 22.74
CA THR A 40 91.30 -51.18 21.44
C THR A 40 90.25 -50.23 20.85
N SER A 41 88.96 -50.59 20.85
CA SER A 41 87.87 -49.71 20.40
C SER A 41 87.77 -48.44 21.27
N LEU A 42 87.93 -48.59 22.59
CA LEU A 42 87.88 -47.46 23.52
C LEU A 42 89.09 -46.53 23.39
N LYS A 43 90.29 -47.07 23.07
CA LYS A 43 91.46 -46.24 22.74
C LYS A 43 91.25 -45.46 21.45
N ARG A 44 90.63 -46.06 20.43
CA ARG A 44 90.29 -45.40 19.17
C ARG A 44 89.28 -44.26 19.38
N LEU A 45 88.17 -44.52 20.09
CA LEU A 45 87.19 -43.48 20.42
C LEU A 45 87.81 -42.31 21.21
N LYS A 46 88.71 -42.60 22.16
CA LYS A 46 89.46 -41.57 22.90
C LYS A 46 90.42 -40.78 22.02
N PHE A 47 90.96 -41.39 20.98
CA PHE A 47 91.80 -40.70 20.00
C PHE A 47 90.95 -39.78 19.13
N ASP A 48 89.82 -40.27 18.60
CA ASP A 48 88.90 -39.49 17.76
C ASP A 48 88.32 -38.29 18.55
N LEU A 49 87.93 -38.48 19.81
CA LEU A 49 87.48 -37.38 20.68
C LEU A 49 88.56 -36.32 20.86
N LYS A 50 89.82 -36.73 21.06
CA LYS A 50 90.95 -35.79 21.17
C LYS A 50 91.22 -35.07 19.85
N ASP A 51 91.06 -35.73 18.70
CA ASP A 51 91.24 -35.08 17.40
C ASP A 51 90.11 -34.09 17.11
N ILE A 52 88.86 -34.44 17.43
CA ILE A 52 87.71 -33.53 17.36
C ILE A 52 87.93 -32.31 18.24
N ASP A 53 88.32 -32.49 19.51
CA ASP A 53 88.65 -31.38 20.41
C ASP A 53 89.75 -30.48 19.83
N LYS A 54 90.75 -31.07 19.17
CA LYS A 54 91.83 -30.33 18.54
C LYS A 54 91.37 -29.58 17.29
N ARG A 55 90.47 -30.17 16.49
CA ARG A 55 89.86 -29.53 15.31
C ARG A 55 88.91 -28.41 15.71
N ILE A 56 88.06 -28.63 16.71
CA ILE A 56 87.20 -27.60 17.29
C ILE A 56 88.07 -26.45 17.78
N LYS A 57 89.11 -26.71 18.57
CA LYS A 57 90.04 -25.66 19.01
C LYS A 57 90.67 -24.92 17.84
N ARG A 58 91.17 -25.62 16.82
CA ARG A 58 91.72 -24.98 15.62
C ARG A 58 90.69 -24.14 14.87
N SER A 59 89.45 -24.60 14.75
CA SER A 59 88.36 -23.88 14.07
C SER A 59 87.93 -22.66 14.87
N VAL A 60 87.83 -22.79 16.20
CA VAL A 60 87.55 -21.69 17.13
C VAL A 60 88.68 -20.67 17.11
N ASP A 61 89.95 -21.11 17.10
CA ASP A 61 91.11 -20.23 17.04
C ASP A 61 91.21 -19.52 15.68
N ALA A 62 90.89 -20.20 14.57
CA ALA A 62 90.92 -19.65 13.22
C ALA A 62 89.78 -18.67 12.94
N ASN A 63 88.58 -18.95 13.46
CA ASN A 63 87.36 -18.18 13.20
C ASN A 63 86.90 -17.40 14.44
N CYS A 64 87.80 -17.14 15.39
CA CYS A 64 87.48 -16.46 16.65
C CYS A 64 86.86 -15.08 16.42
N SER A 65 87.36 -14.35 15.41
CA SER A 65 86.83 -13.04 15.01
C SER A 65 85.40 -13.12 14.51
N ASP A 66 85.10 -14.12 13.69
CA ASP A 66 83.80 -14.26 13.04
C ASP A 66 82.75 -14.69 14.08
N LEU A 67 83.12 -15.62 14.96
CA LEU A 67 82.28 -16.03 16.09
C LEU A 67 81.98 -14.84 17.00
N LEU A 68 82.99 -14.03 17.33
CA LEU A 68 82.80 -12.84 18.17
C LEU A 68 81.90 -11.81 17.47
N SER A 69 82.04 -11.62 16.16
CA SER A 69 81.19 -10.72 15.38
C SER A 69 79.73 -11.20 15.33
N GLU A 70 79.49 -12.51 15.20
CA GLU A 70 78.16 -13.08 15.24
C GLU A 70 77.54 -12.99 16.64
N PHE A 71 78.32 -13.22 17.70
CA PHE A 71 77.85 -12.98 19.07
C PHE A 71 77.49 -11.51 19.31
N GLU A 72 78.31 -10.57 18.83
CA GLU A 72 77.98 -9.14 18.87
C GLU A 72 76.71 -8.82 18.06
N ASN A 73 76.52 -9.43 16.88
CA ASN A 73 75.33 -9.24 16.06
C ASN A 73 74.07 -9.78 16.75
N VAL A 74 74.15 -10.96 17.36
CA VAL A 74 73.05 -11.56 18.12
C VAL A 74 72.71 -10.72 19.35
N GLU A 75 73.72 -10.20 20.05
CA GLU A 75 73.51 -9.32 21.20
C GLU A 75 72.87 -7.99 20.77
N ARG A 76 73.34 -7.36 19.68
CA ARG A 76 72.74 -6.15 19.11
C ARG A 76 71.31 -6.38 18.63
N PHE A 77 71.04 -7.51 17.99
CA PHE A 77 69.69 -7.88 17.57
C PHE A 77 68.77 -8.09 18.77
N SER A 78 69.23 -8.82 19.79
CA SER A 78 68.49 -9.00 21.04
C SER A 78 68.22 -7.67 21.75
N ALA A 79 69.18 -6.74 21.74
CA ALA A 79 69.01 -5.40 22.28
C ALA A 79 67.95 -4.60 21.50
N THR A 80 68.00 -4.63 20.16
CA THR A 80 67.02 -3.96 19.29
C THR A 80 65.61 -4.52 19.48
N VAL A 81 65.48 -5.84 19.61
CA VAL A 81 64.19 -6.50 19.93
C VAL A 81 63.69 -6.07 21.32
N SER A 82 64.59 -5.98 22.30
CA SER A 82 64.23 -5.52 23.65
C SER A 82 63.80 -4.05 23.67
N GLU A 83 64.38 -3.20 22.82
CA GLU A 83 63.97 -1.81 22.64
C GLU A 83 62.59 -1.68 21.97
N LEU A 84 62.19 -2.63 21.13
CA LEU A 84 60.89 -2.63 20.45
C LEU A 84 59.75 -3.16 21.33
N ASP A 85 60.06 -4.01 22.31
CA ASP A 85 59.09 -4.58 23.28
C ASP A 85 58.19 -3.53 23.96
N PRO A 86 58.69 -2.38 24.49
CA PRO A 86 57.83 -1.35 25.07
C PRO A 86 56.88 -0.72 24.04
N ALA A 87 57.33 -0.48 22.80
CA ALA A 87 56.48 0.07 21.74
C ALA A 87 55.40 -0.95 21.32
N TRP A 88 55.74 -2.23 21.27
CA TRP A 88 54.79 -3.31 20.98
C TRP A 88 53.75 -3.46 22.09
N LYS A 89 54.18 -3.42 23.36
CA LYS A 89 53.28 -3.41 24.53
C LYS A 89 52.36 -2.18 24.53
N GLN A 90 52.88 -1.00 24.19
CA GLN A 90 52.09 0.22 24.09
C GLN A 90 51.06 0.16 22.96
N LEU A 91 51.42 -0.40 21.80
CA LEU A 91 50.49 -0.58 20.69
C LEU A 91 49.40 -1.58 21.05
N ASN A 92 49.77 -2.72 21.66
CA ASN A 92 48.81 -3.72 22.11
C ASN A 92 47.88 -3.15 23.18
N SER A 93 48.41 -2.37 24.13
CA SER A 93 47.59 -1.68 25.13
C SER A 93 46.65 -0.64 24.50
N SER A 94 47.12 0.15 23.53
CA SER A 94 46.29 1.11 22.80
C SER A 94 45.16 0.42 22.02
N TYR A 95 45.45 -0.73 21.40
CA TYR A 95 44.46 -1.52 20.67
C TYR A 95 43.43 -2.15 21.61
N SER A 96 43.89 -2.78 22.71
CA SER A 96 42.98 -3.31 23.74
C SER A 96 42.10 -2.21 24.32
N ARG A 97 42.65 -1.01 24.53
CA ARG A 97 41.89 0.14 25.00
C ARG A 97 40.85 0.60 23.98
N LEU A 98 41.19 0.64 22.69
CA LEU A 98 40.25 0.97 21.63
C LEU A 98 39.09 -0.05 21.55
N ASP A 99 39.41 -1.33 21.67
CA ASP A 99 38.43 -2.42 21.68
C ASP A 99 37.43 -2.27 22.84
N THR A 100 37.95 -2.10 24.06
CA THR A 100 37.11 -1.96 25.26
C THR A 100 36.39 -0.61 25.34
N GLU A 101 37.03 0.50 25.01
CA GLU A 101 36.42 1.83 25.19
C GLU A 101 35.50 2.23 24.04
N ILE A 102 35.68 1.67 22.83
CA ILE A 102 34.92 2.11 21.65
C ILE A 102 34.13 0.96 21.03
N LEU A 103 34.76 -0.19 20.75
CA LEU A 103 34.10 -1.26 20.02
C LEU A 103 32.99 -1.93 20.85
N GLU A 104 33.27 -2.26 22.11
CA GLU A 104 32.28 -2.87 23.01
C GLU A 104 31.06 -1.95 23.24
N PRO A 105 31.21 -0.66 23.61
CA PRO A 105 30.06 0.24 23.77
C PRO A 105 29.29 0.48 22.46
N TYR A 106 29.99 0.53 21.32
CA TYR A 106 29.35 0.65 20.02
C TYR A 106 28.45 -0.57 19.71
N ASN A 107 28.97 -1.78 19.92
CA ASN A 107 28.22 -3.02 19.71
C ASN A 107 27.00 -3.10 20.64
N GLU A 108 27.16 -2.70 21.91
CA GLU A 108 26.06 -2.65 22.87
C GLU A 108 25.01 -1.60 22.48
N CYS A 109 25.44 -0.41 22.04
CA CYS A 109 24.55 0.62 21.52
C CYS A 109 23.76 0.11 20.30
N ASN A 110 24.42 -0.59 19.37
CA ASN A 110 23.76 -1.14 18.19
C ASN A 110 22.75 -2.24 18.56
N ARG A 111 23.05 -3.04 19.58
CA ARG A 111 22.13 -4.04 20.14
C ARG A 111 20.88 -3.38 20.71
N ILE A 112 21.05 -2.34 21.55
CA ILE A 112 19.94 -1.58 22.14
C ILE A 112 19.15 -0.85 21.04
N HIS A 113 19.82 -0.22 20.07
CA HIS A 113 19.18 0.43 18.95
C HIS A 113 18.33 -0.56 18.14
N SER A 114 18.86 -1.75 17.87
CA SER A 114 18.12 -2.81 17.19
C SER A 114 16.90 -3.28 17.98
N ALA A 115 17.03 -3.42 19.30
CA ALA A 115 15.90 -3.72 20.19
C ALA A 115 14.84 -2.62 20.17
N LEU A 116 15.26 -1.34 20.26
CA LEU A 116 14.37 -0.19 20.20
C LEU A 116 13.65 -0.09 18.85
N ARG A 117 14.35 -0.34 17.74
CA ARG A 117 13.77 -0.38 16.40
C ARG A 117 12.70 -1.47 16.29
N ARG A 118 12.98 -2.68 16.79
CA ARG A 118 11.99 -3.78 16.84
C ARG A 118 10.79 -3.41 17.69
N ILE A 119 10.99 -2.82 18.87
CA ILE A 119 9.89 -2.35 19.73
C ILE A 119 9.06 -1.30 19.01
N HIS A 120 9.69 -0.32 18.35
CA HIS A 120 8.98 0.72 17.60
C HIS A 120 8.17 0.13 16.45
N GLN A 121 8.74 -0.80 15.67
CA GLN A 121 8.04 -1.50 14.59
C GLN A 121 6.83 -2.29 15.12
N THR A 122 7.02 -3.09 16.17
CA THR A 122 5.95 -3.85 16.82
C THR A 122 4.87 -2.93 17.38
N SER A 123 5.26 -1.82 18.00
CA SER A 123 4.32 -0.86 18.60
C SER A 123 3.51 -0.11 17.54
N THR A 124 4.14 0.24 16.41
CA THR A 124 3.46 0.87 15.27
C THR A 124 2.48 -0.09 14.60
N LEU A 125 2.90 -1.35 14.40
CA LEU A 125 2.02 -2.40 13.89
C LEU A 125 0.84 -2.63 14.84
N LEU A 126 1.10 -2.73 16.15
CA LEU A 126 0.06 -2.94 17.15
C LEU A 126 -0.94 -1.78 17.18
N ARG A 127 -0.47 -0.52 17.16
CA ARG A 127 -1.38 0.64 17.08
C ARG A 127 -2.24 0.61 15.83
N SER A 128 -1.65 0.29 14.69
CA SER A 128 -2.36 0.23 13.41
C SER A 128 -3.38 -0.92 13.39
N SER A 129 -3.05 -2.06 14.01
CA SER A 129 -3.96 -3.19 14.20
C SER A 129 -5.09 -2.89 15.18
N VAL A 130 -4.81 -2.17 16.28
CA VAL A 130 -5.83 -1.74 17.26
C VAL A 130 -6.81 -0.76 16.61
N TYR A 131 -6.31 0.19 15.83
CA TYR A 131 -7.17 1.11 15.08
C TYR A 131 -8.04 0.36 14.06
N PHE A 132 -7.44 -0.58 13.31
CA PHE A 132 -8.19 -1.45 12.40
C PHE A 132 -9.27 -2.27 13.10
N LEU A 133 -8.96 -2.88 14.25
CA LEU A 133 -9.92 -3.61 15.09
C LEU A 133 -11.05 -2.71 15.59
N TYR A 134 -10.75 -1.48 15.98
CA TYR A 134 -11.76 -0.51 16.37
C TYR A 134 -12.72 -0.19 15.22
N LEU A 135 -12.19 0.03 14.01
CA LEU A 135 -13.00 0.28 12.81
C LEU A 135 -13.90 -0.92 12.49
N ILE A 136 -13.36 -2.14 12.50
CA ILE A 136 -14.15 -3.37 12.28
C ILE A 136 -15.22 -3.53 13.35
N GLY A 137 -14.87 -3.36 14.63
CA GLY A 137 -15.85 -3.50 15.71
C GLY A 137 -17.02 -2.53 15.55
N LYS A 138 -16.76 -1.31 15.08
CA LYS A 138 -17.81 -0.33 14.74
C LYS A 138 -18.63 -0.73 13.52
N ILE A 139 -17.99 -1.29 12.49
CA ILE A 139 -18.66 -1.82 11.30
C ILE A 139 -19.60 -2.96 11.69
N GLU A 140 -19.13 -3.94 12.45
CA GLU A 140 -19.93 -5.09 12.89
C GLU A 140 -21.10 -4.70 13.80
N GLU A 141 -20.93 -3.70 14.67
CA GLU A 141 -21.99 -3.17 15.52
C GLU A 141 -23.15 -2.61 14.69
N ILE A 142 -22.83 -1.91 13.59
CA ILE A 142 -23.82 -1.33 12.67
C ILE A 142 -24.44 -2.42 11.79
N ASP A 143 -23.63 -3.35 11.26
CA ASP A 143 -24.07 -4.42 10.35
C ASP A 143 -25.05 -5.40 11.01
N LYS A 144 -24.83 -5.75 12.28
CA LYS A 144 -25.77 -6.60 13.06
C LYS A 144 -27.17 -5.99 13.20
N SER A 145 -27.30 -4.68 12.98
CA SER A 145 -28.54 -3.93 13.09
C SER A 145 -29.14 -3.60 11.72
N ASP A 146 -29.37 -4.61 10.86
CA ASP A 146 -29.85 -4.45 9.48
C ASP A 146 -31.12 -3.56 9.35
N GLN A 147 -32.05 -3.67 10.29
CA GLN A 147 -33.24 -2.80 10.34
C GLN A 147 -32.91 -1.31 10.63
N ALA A 148 -31.81 -1.04 11.33
CA ALA A 148 -31.35 0.31 11.60
C ALA A 148 -30.62 0.94 10.40
N MET A 149 -30.11 0.13 9.47
CA MET A 149 -29.48 0.61 8.23
C MET A 149 -30.51 1.22 7.27
N ASN A 150 -31.68 0.59 7.15
CA ASN A 150 -32.76 1.05 6.27
C ASN A 150 -33.71 2.09 6.92
N ARG A 151 -33.37 2.58 8.12
CA ARG A 151 -34.17 3.59 8.83
C ARG A 151 -33.79 4.99 8.37
N LYS A 152 -34.77 5.75 7.87
CA LYS A 152 -34.59 7.17 7.55
C LYS A 152 -34.10 7.95 8.78
N PRO A 153 -33.11 8.87 8.64
CA PRO A 153 -32.57 9.38 7.39
C PRO A 153 -31.28 8.66 6.91
N PHE A 154 -31.13 7.35 7.15
CA PHE A 154 -29.99 6.54 6.67
C PHE A 154 -28.61 6.97 7.24
N LYS A 155 -28.59 7.50 8.47
CA LYS A 155 -27.34 7.93 9.13
C LYS A 155 -26.36 6.78 9.33
N ASN A 156 -26.86 5.61 9.69
CA ASN A 156 -26.04 4.42 9.93
C ASN A 156 -25.41 3.92 8.63
N LEU A 157 -26.15 3.99 7.51
CA LEU A 157 -25.65 3.64 6.19
C LEU A 157 -24.53 4.59 5.74
N LEU A 158 -24.68 5.89 5.95
CA LEU A 158 -23.62 6.87 5.69
C LEU A 158 -22.40 6.64 6.59
N LEU A 159 -22.62 6.40 7.88
CA LEU A 159 -21.53 6.13 8.82
C LEU A 159 -20.75 4.87 8.42
N LEU A 160 -21.45 3.81 8.03
CA LEU A 160 -20.87 2.56 7.55
C LEU A 160 -20.05 2.79 6.27
N ALA A 161 -20.59 3.54 5.31
CA ALA A 161 -19.86 3.90 4.09
C ALA A 161 -18.56 4.67 4.39
N LYS A 162 -18.60 5.63 5.33
CA LYS A 162 -17.42 6.36 5.80
C LYS A 162 -16.40 5.45 6.49
N LEU A 163 -16.85 4.53 7.34
CA LEU A 163 -15.96 3.59 8.03
C LEU A 163 -15.29 2.63 7.04
N LEU A 164 -16.02 2.15 6.03
CA LEU A 164 -15.48 1.31 4.97
C LEU A 164 -14.42 2.03 4.13
N ASP A 165 -14.63 3.32 3.84
CA ASP A 165 -13.65 4.17 3.16
C ASP A 165 -12.41 4.42 4.04
N GLN A 166 -12.59 4.72 5.33
CA GLN A 166 -11.48 4.84 6.29
C GLN A 166 -10.64 3.56 6.41
N VAL A 167 -11.28 2.39 6.42
CA VAL A 167 -10.57 1.11 6.40
C VAL A 167 -9.76 0.96 5.11
N ARG A 168 -10.35 1.31 3.96
CA ARG A 168 -9.64 1.26 2.67
C ARG A 168 -8.43 2.19 2.67
N ALA A 169 -8.57 3.42 3.15
CA ALA A 169 -7.48 4.40 3.27
C ALA A 169 -6.37 3.90 4.21
N HIS A 170 -6.74 3.42 5.41
CA HIS A 170 -5.78 2.91 6.39
C HIS A 170 -5.00 1.68 5.87
N LEU A 171 -5.65 0.80 5.12
CA LEU A 171 -5.00 -0.35 4.47
C LEU A 171 -4.11 0.05 3.29
N ALA A 172 -4.37 1.19 2.64
CA ALA A 172 -3.50 1.73 1.60
C ALA A 172 -2.21 2.32 2.22
N ASP A 173 -2.32 3.02 3.35
CA ASP A 173 -1.19 3.62 4.06
C ASP A 173 -0.29 2.56 4.73
N SER A 174 -0.88 1.45 5.18
CA SER A 174 -0.19 0.44 5.98
C SER A 174 0.01 -0.89 5.23
N SER A 175 0.98 -0.94 4.32
CA SER A 175 1.26 -2.15 3.50
C SER A 175 1.56 -3.41 4.33
N TYR A 176 2.08 -3.28 5.56
CA TYR A 176 2.42 -4.42 6.42
C TYR A 176 1.18 -5.09 7.05
N LEU A 177 0.06 -4.37 7.20
CA LEU A 177 -1.15 -4.90 7.81
C LEU A 177 -1.84 -5.98 6.97
N LYS A 178 -1.72 -5.91 5.63
CA LYS A 178 -2.35 -6.88 4.71
C LYS A 178 -1.91 -8.32 4.92
N SER A 179 -0.75 -8.53 5.52
CA SER A 179 -0.22 -9.85 5.87
C SER A 179 -0.91 -10.51 7.07
N LEU A 180 -1.61 -9.73 7.91
CA LEU A 180 -2.26 -10.24 9.10
C LEU A 180 -3.50 -11.04 8.71
N LYS A 181 -3.65 -12.24 9.30
CA LYS A 181 -4.81 -13.11 9.05
C LYS A 181 -6.14 -12.38 9.24
N LEU A 182 -6.27 -11.59 10.32
CA LEU A 182 -7.48 -10.82 10.60
C LEU A 182 -7.85 -9.86 9.46
N VAL A 183 -6.86 -9.15 8.91
CA VAL A 183 -7.06 -8.20 7.80
C VAL A 183 -7.49 -8.95 6.56
N ARG A 184 -6.83 -10.07 6.26
CA ARG A 184 -7.16 -10.93 5.11
C ARG A 184 -8.57 -11.52 5.22
N ASP A 185 -8.97 -11.96 6.41
CA ASP A 185 -10.30 -12.53 6.65
C ASP A 185 -11.39 -11.44 6.47
N PHE A 186 -11.12 -10.19 6.92
CA PHE A 186 -12.01 -9.06 6.65
C PHE A 186 -12.04 -8.63 5.17
N GLU A 187 -10.89 -8.62 4.48
CA GLU A 187 -10.81 -8.30 3.04
C GLU A 187 -11.62 -9.29 2.18
N GLN A 188 -11.78 -10.54 2.63
CA GLN A 188 -12.66 -11.51 1.95
C GLN A 188 -14.15 -11.19 2.14
N PHE A 189 -14.54 -10.66 3.30
CA PHE A 189 -15.92 -10.32 3.62
C PHE A 189 -16.35 -8.94 3.09
N GLN A 190 -15.41 -7.97 3.09
CA GLN A 190 -15.64 -6.58 2.74
C GLN A 190 -16.39 -6.38 1.41
N PRO A 191 -16.09 -7.09 0.31
CA PRO A 191 -16.81 -6.92 -0.95
C PRO A 191 -18.30 -7.25 -0.85
N SER A 192 -18.66 -8.28 -0.07
CA SER A 192 -20.06 -8.65 0.15
C SER A 192 -20.81 -7.57 0.90
N LEU A 193 -20.19 -7.01 1.95
CA LEU A 193 -20.78 -5.91 2.73
C LEU A 193 -20.93 -4.63 1.88
N ILE A 194 -19.92 -4.28 1.08
CA ILE A 194 -20.00 -3.14 0.15
C ILE A 194 -21.14 -3.34 -0.84
N THR A 195 -21.26 -4.55 -1.42
CA THR A 195 -22.33 -4.86 -2.38
C THR A 195 -23.70 -4.71 -1.75
N HIS A 196 -23.91 -5.26 -0.54
CA HIS A 196 -25.16 -5.10 0.22
C HIS A 196 -25.50 -3.62 0.47
N CYS A 197 -24.52 -2.82 0.91
CA CYS A 197 -24.72 -1.39 1.15
C CYS A 197 -25.05 -0.63 -0.14
N VAL A 198 -24.38 -0.96 -1.25
CA VAL A 198 -24.63 -0.36 -2.57
C VAL A 198 -26.02 -0.72 -3.07
N ASP A 199 -26.45 -1.97 -2.89
CA ASP A 199 -27.78 -2.44 -3.30
C ASP A 199 -28.89 -1.74 -2.49
N LEU A 200 -28.71 -1.60 -1.17
CA LEU A 200 -29.62 -0.84 -0.31
C LEU A 200 -29.69 0.63 -0.72
N CYS A 201 -28.55 1.26 -1.00
CA CYS A 201 -28.51 2.64 -1.49
C CYS A 201 -29.23 2.76 -2.84
N ALA A 202 -28.94 1.89 -3.80
CA ALA A 202 -29.53 1.92 -5.13
C ALA A 202 -31.05 1.65 -5.10
N ALA A 203 -31.51 0.72 -4.27
CA ALA A 203 -32.94 0.45 -4.07
C ALA A 203 -33.68 1.68 -3.52
N ASN A 204 -33.10 2.35 -2.52
CA ASN A 204 -33.69 3.56 -1.95
C ASN A 204 -33.60 4.75 -2.92
N PHE A 205 -32.52 4.88 -3.69
CA PHE A 205 -32.33 5.94 -4.68
C PHE A 205 -33.39 5.88 -5.79
N LYS A 206 -33.74 4.66 -6.27
CA LYS A 206 -34.81 4.45 -7.25
C LYS A 206 -36.20 4.87 -6.73
N GLN A 207 -36.41 4.79 -5.43
CA GLN A 207 -37.69 5.12 -4.79
C GLN A 207 -37.83 6.61 -4.46
N PHE A 208 -36.86 7.46 -4.83
CA PHE A 208 -36.92 8.89 -4.56
C PHE A 208 -38.20 9.53 -5.11
N ASN A 209 -38.90 10.21 -4.20
CA ASN A 209 -40.13 10.91 -4.49
C ASN A 209 -40.25 12.15 -3.59
N VAL A 210 -40.83 13.23 -4.12
CA VAL A 210 -40.93 14.52 -3.42
C VAL A 210 -41.71 14.40 -2.11
N ASP A 211 -42.73 13.54 -2.06
CA ASP A 211 -43.60 13.40 -0.90
C ASP A 211 -43.00 12.54 0.23
N GLN A 212 -41.89 11.82 -0.02
CA GLN A 212 -41.36 10.81 0.92
C GLN A 212 -39.88 10.99 1.29
N CYS A 213 -39.17 11.93 0.68
CA CYS A 213 -37.72 12.07 0.84
C CYS A 213 -37.36 13.40 1.50
N ASP A 214 -36.97 13.34 2.77
CA ASP A 214 -36.34 14.47 3.45
C ASP A 214 -34.99 14.78 2.79
N SER A 215 -34.65 16.07 2.64
CA SER A 215 -33.32 16.54 2.22
C SER A 215 -32.14 15.79 2.86
N PRO A 216 -32.11 15.53 4.19
CA PRO A 216 -31.03 14.76 4.81
C PRO A 216 -30.99 13.29 4.39
N SER A 217 -32.14 12.67 4.10
CA SER A 217 -32.19 11.27 3.65
C SER A 217 -31.58 11.11 2.26
N ILE A 218 -31.89 12.04 1.35
CA ILE A 218 -31.32 12.09 0.01
C ILE A 218 -29.81 12.28 0.09
N LEU A 219 -29.37 13.29 0.85
CA LEU A 219 -27.95 13.61 0.98
C LEU A 219 -27.14 12.45 1.58
N ASN A 220 -27.68 11.76 2.58
CA ASN A 220 -26.98 10.62 3.20
C ASN A 220 -26.82 9.44 2.21
N ILE A 221 -27.81 9.18 1.36
CA ILE A 221 -27.70 8.14 0.33
C ILE A 221 -26.73 8.55 -0.78
N VAL A 222 -26.78 9.81 -1.24
CA VAL A 222 -25.84 10.34 -2.24
C VAL A 222 -24.41 10.21 -1.71
N ASN A 223 -24.14 10.72 -0.51
CA ASN A 223 -22.82 10.63 0.10
C ASN A 223 -22.40 9.18 0.34
N ALA A 224 -23.29 8.29 0.80
CA ALA A 224 -22.98 6.88 0.97
C ALA A 224 -22.57 6.21 -0.35
N LEU A 225 -23.28 6.50 -1.45
CA LEU A 225 -22.91 6.01 -2.78
C LEU A 225 -21.58 6.59 -3.25
N LEU A 226 -21.31 7.87 -3.00
CA LEU A 226 -20.03 8.48 -3.36
C LEU A 226 -18.85 7.84 -2.59
N TYR A 227 -18.99 7.54 -1.30
CA TYR A 227 -17.98 6.81 -0.52
C TYR A 227 -17.77 5.36 -0.99
N LEU A 228 -18.85 4.66 -1.38
CA LEU A 228 -18.79 3.24 -1.72
C LEU A 228 -18.40 2.99 -3.19
N SER A 229 -19.06 3.67 -4.13
CA SER A 229 -18.91 3.52 -5.58
C SER A 229 -19.45 4.73 -6.34
N GLU A 230 -18.56 5.63 -6.75
CA GLU A 230 -18.88 6.78 -7.60
C GLU A 230 -19.56 6.39 -8.91
N GLY A 231 -19.08 5.32 -9.56
CA GLY A 231 -19.66 4.84 -10.82
C GLY A 231 -21.12 4.42 -10.68
N THR A 232 -21.48 3.77 -9.56
CA THR A 232 -22.86 3.37 -9.29
C THR A 232 -23.74 4.60 -9.06
N PHE A 233 -23.23 5.63 -8.38
CA PHE A 233 -23.96 6.88 -8.19
C PHE A 233 -24.36 7.52 -9.53
N TYR A 234 -23.41 7.73 -10.43
CA TYR A 234 -23.69 8.34 -11.74
C TYR A 234 -24.70 7.52 -12.56
N ASN A 235 -24.54 6.19 -12.56
CA ASN A 235 -25.48 5.28 -13.24
C ASN A 235 -26.89 5.36 -12.64
N GLN A 236 -27.02 5.39 -11.32
CA GLN A 236 -28.32 5.52 -10.65
C GLN A 236 -28.97 6.89 -10.92
N LEU A 237 -28.19 7.96 -10.97
CA LEU A 237 -28.69 9.30 -11.30
C LEU A 237 -29.24 9.35 -12.73
N GLN A 238 -28.49 8.83 -13.70
CA GLN A 238 -28.93 8.76 -15.10
C GLN A 238 -30.14 7.84 -15.28
N GLN A 239 -30.17 6.70 -14.58
CA GLN A 239 -31.31 5.78 -14.58
C GLN A 239 -32.56 6.43 -13.97
N LEU A 240 -32.42 7.18 -12.87
CA LEU A 240 -33.52 7.91 -12.24
C LEU A 240 -34.09 8.96 -13.20
N LEU A 241 -33.22 9.76 -13.84
CA LEU A 241 -33.63 10.75 -14.83
C LEU A 241 -34.41 10.10 -15.99
N SER A 242 -33.83 9.11 -16.65
CA SER A 242 -34.47 8.40 -17.77
C SER A 242 -35.80 7.75 -17.36
N THR A 243 -35.87 7.14 -16.17
CA THR A 243 -37.10 6.51 -15.68
C THR A 243 -38.20 7.53 -15.45
N LYS A 244 -37.89 8.65 -14.80
CA LYS A 244 -38.87 9.71 -14.50
C LYS A 244 -39.31 10.47 -15.76
N VAL A 245 -38.41 10.68 -16.72
CA VAL A 245 -38.74 11.26 -18.04
C VAL A 245 -39.69 10.33 -18.79
N ASN A 246 -39.36 9.04 -18.92
CA ASN A 246 -40.22 8.07 -19.61
C ASN A 246 -41.59 7.91 -18.96
N GLN A 247 -41.65 7.89 -17.63
CA GLN A 247 -42.91 7.90 -16.88
C GLN A 247 -43.74 9.15 -17.21
N SER A 248 -43.12 10.33 -17.20
CA SER A 248 -43.78 11.61 -17.50
C SER A 248 -44.29 11.68 -18.93
N VAL A 249 -43.47 11.32 -19.92
CA VAL A 249 -43.85 11.26 -21.34
C VAL A 249 -45.01 10.29 -21.56
N THR A 250 -44.98 9.12 -20.92
CA THR A 250 -46.06 8.12 -21.03
C THR A 250 -47.36 8.62 -20.41
N SER A 251 -47.30 9.23 -19.22
CA SER A 251 -48.47 9.81 -18.54
C SER A 251 -49.08 10.97 -19.34
N ILE A 252 -48.25 11.87 -19.87
CA ILE A 252 -48.70 12.97 -20.75
C ILE A 252 -49.36 12.37 -22.00
N THR A 253 -48.70 11.44 -22.68
CA THR A 253 -49.22 10.81 -23.91
C THR A 253 -50.59 10.15 -23.68
N ARG A 254 -50.78 9.46 -22.55
CA ARG A 254 -52.09 8.88 -22.18
C ARG A 254 -53.15 9.96 -21.93
N SER A 255 -52.77 11.07 -21.29
CA SER A 255 -53.68 12.19 -21.02
C SER A 255 -54.10 12.97 -22.26
N LEU A 256 -53.37 12.86 -23.39
CA LEU A 256 -53.81 13.45 -24.67
C LEU A 256 -55.15 12.89 -25.17
N ASN A 257 -55.47 11.66 -24.78
CA ASN A 257 -56.77 11.04 -25.08
C ASN A 257 -57.87 11.43 -24.08
N ASN A 258 -57.51 12.01 -22.92
CA ASN A 258 -58.44 12.41 -21.87
C ASN A 258 -57.99 13.71 -21.17
N LEU A 259 -58.42 14.85 -21.73
CA LEU A 259 -58.06 16.18 -21.24
C LEU A 259 -58.47 16.47 -19.79
N LYS A 260 -59.44 15.73 -19.24
CA LYS A 260 -59.87 15.91 -17.84
C LYS A 260 -58.81 15.52 -16.82
N SER A 261 -57.91 14.58 -17.15
CA SER A 261 -56.82 14.18 -16.25
C SER A 261 -55.53 14.97 -16.47
N PHE A 262 -55.52 15.90 -17.43
CA PHE A 262 -54.33 16.63 -17.87
C PHE A 262 -53.73 17.48 -16.74
N HIS A 263 -54.55 18.20 -15.98
CA HIS A 263 -54.10 18.97 -14.81
C HIS A 263 -53.36 18.11 -13.78
N ARG A 264 -53.95 16.97 -13.40
CA ARG A 264 -53.37 16.04 -12.42
C ARG A 264 -52.05 15.45 -12.90
N VAL A 265 -51.94 15.14 -14.20
CA VAL A 265 -50.70 14.60 -14.79
C VAL A 265 -49.60 15.66 -14.75
N PHE A 266 -49.89 16.92 -15.10
CA PHE A 266 -48.90 17.99 -15.04
C PHE A 266 -48.49 18.36 -13.60
N GLU A 267 -49.35 18.14 -12.62
CA GLU A 267 -48.99 18.25 -11.21
C GLU A 267 -47.98 17.17 -10.80
N GLU A 268 -48.18 15.92 -11.24
CA GLU A 268 -47.25 14.81 -10.99
C GLU A 268 -45.91 15.00 -11.73
N VAL A 269 -45.94 15.48 -12.98
CA VAL A 269 -44.73 15.82 -13.74
C VAL A 269 -43.97 16.97 -13.07
N SER A 270 -44.67 17.99 -12.57
CA SER A 270 -44.06 19.07 -11.79
C SER A 270 -43.41 18.54 -10.51
N LYS A 271 -44.05 17.60 -9.80
CA LYS A 271 -43.43 16.92 -8.64
C LYS A 271 -42.13 16.21 -9.06
N ASN A 272 -42.12 15.47 -10.16
CA ASN A 272 -40.88 14.83 -10.63
C ASN A 272 -39.78 15.86 -10.94
N ALA A 273 -40.12 17.00 -11.55
CA ALA A 273 -39.17 18.08 -11.79
C ALA A 273 -38.65 18.74 -10.49
N LYS A 274 -39.53 18.94 -9.48
CA LYS A 274 -39.14 19.46 -8.14
C LYS A 274 -38.11 18.56 -7.44
N LEU A 275 -38.19 17.25 -7.65
CA LEU A 275 -37.21 16.31 -7.12
C LEU A 275 -35.81 16.62 -7.66
N PHE A 276 -35.69 16.82 -8.98
CA PHE A 276 -34.42 17.17 -9.60
C PHE A 276 -33.93 18.54 -9.17
N ALA A 277 -34.83 19.52 -8.96
CA ALA A 277 -34.45 20.84 -8.44
C ALA A 277 -33.87 20.74 -7.02
N THR A 278 -34.48 19.89 -6.18
CA THR A 278 -33.99 19.63 -4.84
C THR A 278 -32.64 18.90 -4.88
N LEU A 279 -32.46 17.94 -5.78
CA LEU A 279 -31.18 17.25 -5.98
C LEU A 279 -30.08 18.19 -6.46
N ASP A 280 -30.36 19.05 -7.45
CA ASP A 280 -29.45 20.07 -7.95
C ASP A 280 -29.00 21.00 -6.81
N LYS A 281 -29.96 21.49 -6.01
CA LYS A 281 -29.66 22.32 -4.84
C LYS A 281 -28.75 21.60 -3.85
N LEU A 282 -29.10 20.38 -3.46
CA LEU A 282 -28.32 19.60 -2.51
C LEU A 282 -26.90 19.32 -3.01
N MET A 283 -26.71 19.02 -4.30
CA MET A 283 -25.37 18.80 -4.86
C MET A 283 -24.55 20.08 -4.99
N ASN A 284 -25.18 21.24 -5.11
CA ASN A 284 -24.50 22.55 -5.16
C ASN A 284 -24.17 23.13 -3.78
N GLU A 285 -24.87 22.70 -2.74
CA GLU A 285 -24.65 23.14 -1.36
C GLU A 285 -23.64 22.27 -0.60
N ASN A 286 -23.40 21.03 -1.06
CA ASN A 286 -22.55 20.06 -0.35
C ASN A 286 -21.21 19.81 -1.06
N PRO A 287 -20.10 19.73 -0.31
CA PRO A 287 -18.77 19.46 -0.86
C PRO A 287 -18.66 18.00 -1.34
N PHE A 288 -17.83 17.79 -2.37
CA PHE A 288 -17.43 16.47 -2.82
C PHE A 288 -16.46 15.82 -1.83
N ILE A 289 -16.39 14.50 -1.86
CA ILE A 289 -15.53 13.71 -1.00
C ILE A 289 -14.12 13.73 -1.58
N ASP A 290 -13.37 14.79 -1.27
CA ASP A 290 -11.95 14.94 -1.63
C ASP A 290 -11.18 15.40 -0.37
N PRO A 291 -10.00 14.82 -0.05
CA PRO A 291 -9.10 15.36 0.97
C PRO A 291 -8.74 16.86 0.78
N ALA A 292 -8.84 17.41 -0.43
CA ALA A 292 -8.58 18.83 -0.71
C ALA A 292 -9.78 19.78 -0.45
N GLY A 293 -11.00 19.25 -0.32
CA GLY A 293 -12.18 19.98 0.20
C GLY A 293 -12.78 21.11 -0.65
N ASP A 294 -12.27 21.39 -1.85
CA ASP A 294 -12.61 22.62 -2.58
C ASP A 294 -13.68 22.46 -3.69
N ARG A 295 -14.04 21.21 -4.03
CA ARG A 295 -15.01 20.90 -5.10
C ARG A 295 -16.39 20.57 -4.56
N LYS A 296 -17.44 20.94 -5.29
CA LYS A 296 -18.83 20.56 -4.97
C LYS A 296 -19.21 19.26 -5.69
N ILE A 297 -20.20 18.54 -5.14
CA ILE A 297 -20.70 17.29 -5.77
C ILE A 297 -21.14 17.55 -7.21
N TRP A 298 -21.81 18.68 -7.45
CA TRP A 298 -22.31 19.03 -8.78
C TRP A 298 -21.20 19.23 -9.83
N ASP A 299 -20.02 19.71 -9.44
CA ASP A 299 -18.94 19.97 -10.40
C ASP A 299 -18.37 18.68 -10.98
N GLU A 300 -18.23 17.63 -10.16
CA GLU A 300 -17.83 16.30 -10.63
C GLU A 300 -18.93 15.64 -11.47
N VAL A 301 -20.20 15.83 -11.10
CA VAL A 301 -21.33 15.33 -11.89
C VAL A 301 -21.37 15.94 -13.30
N LYS A 302 -21.13 17.25 -13.43
CA LYS A 302 -21.06 17.93 -14.74
C LYS A 302 -20.01 17.30 -15.65
N VAL A 303 -18.80 17.08 -15.11
CA VAL A 303 -17.66 16.55 -15.85
C VAL A 303 -17.89 15.10 -16.25
N LYS A 304 -18.45 14.28 -15.35
CA LYS A 304 -18.63 12.84 -15.60
C LYS A 304 -19.82 12.49 -16.49
N LEU A 305 -20.87 13.32 -16.49
CA LEU A 305 -22.08 13.08 -17.29
C LEU A 305 -22.18 13.99 -18.53
N ASP A 306 -21.13 14.76 -18.84
CA ASP A 306 -21.09 15.73 -19.95
C ASP A 306 -22.32 16.66 -19.97
N MET A 307 -22.84 17.00 -18.78
CA MET A 307 -24.03 17.83 -18.65
C MET A 307 -23.65 19.31 -18.50
N ASN A 308 -23.93 20.08 -19.54
CA ASN A 308 -23.75 21.54 -19.56
C ASN A 308 -24.90 22.31 -18.88
N THR A 309 -25.97 21.62 -18.47
CA THR A 309 -27.20 22.21 -17.94
C THR A 309 -27.62 21.53 -16.63
N SER A 310 -28.48 22.18 -15.84
CA SER A 310 -29.04 21.60 -14.59
C SER A 310 -29.81 20.30 -14.85
N LEU A 311 -29.98 19.43 -13.84
CA LEU A 311 -30.79 18.22 -13.99
C LEU A 311 -32.24 18.56 -14.31
N VAL A 312 -32.78 19.64 -13.75
CA VAL A 312 -34.13 20.11 -14.05
C VAL A 312 -34.27 20.52 -15.52
N THR A 313 -33.29 21.26 -16.05
CA THR A 313 -33.27 21.65 -17.46
C THR A 313 -33.16 20.42 -18.36
N GLY A 314 -32.32 19.46 -18.00
CA GLY A 314 -32.19 18.18 -18.70
C GLY A 314 -33.51 17.39 -18.72
N PHE A 315 -34.18 17.29 -17.56
CA PHE A 315 -35.48 16.63 -17.44
C PHE A 315 -36.53 17.25 -18.38
N TRP A 316 -36.72 18.58 -18.33
CA TRP A 316 -37.73 19.24 -19.16
C TRP A 316 -37.40 19.18 -20.66
N ARG A 317 -36.13 19.28 -21.04
CA ARG A 317 -35.68 19.11 -22.44
C ARG A 317 -36.03 17.72 -22.97
N ASP A 318 -35.73 16.68 -22.19
CA ASP A 318 -35.94 15.30 -22.64
C ASP A 318 -37.44 14.94 -22.65
N VAL A 319 -38.23 15.48 -21.71
CA VAL A 319 -39.70 15.39 -21.74
C VAL A 319 -40.26 16.09 -22.98
N ALA A 320 -39.84 17.33 -23.26
CA ALA A 320 -40.27 18.11 -24.44
C ALA A 320 -39.99 17.34 -25.75
N THR A 321 -38.76 16.83 -25.89
CA THR A 321 -38.33 16.04 -27.05
C THR A 321 -39.15 14.75 -27.19
N GLY A 322 -39.53 14.11 -26.07
CA GLY A 322 -40.35 12.90 -26.07
C GLY A 322 -41.82 13.12 -26.43
N ILE A 323 -42.40 14.27 -26.06
CA ILE A 323 -43.83 14.57 -26.29
C ILE A 323 -44.09 15.21 -27.66
N GLU A 324 -43.15 15.98 -28.22
CA GLU A 324 -43.35 16.72 -29.48
C GLU A 324 -43.81 15.81 -30.65
N PRO A 325 -43.16 14.66 -30.93
CA PRO A 325 -43.60 13.79 -32.02
C PRO A 325 -45.00 13.21 -31.79
N ARG A 326 -45.38 13.01 -30.52
CA ARG A 326 -46.69 12.46 -30.13
C ARG A 326 -47.81 13.48 -30.36
N PHE A 327 -47.59 14.74 -29.98
CA PHE A 327 -48.50 15.84 -30.28
C PHE A 327 -48.65 16.03 -31.79
N ARG A 328 -47.53 16.09 -32.51
CA ARG A 328 -47.54 16.24 -33.98
C ARG A 328 -48.33 15.13 -34.66
N ALA A 329 -48.14 13.87 -34.26
CA ALA A 329 -48.85 12.74 -34.84
C ALA A 329 -50.38 12.80 -34.61
N ILE A 330 -50.82 13.23 -33.41
CA ILE A 330 -52.26 13.35 -33.10
C ILE A 330 -52.90 14.48 -33.90
N ILE A 331 -52.20 15.59 -34.09
CA ILE A 331 -52.69 16.74 -34.87
C ILE A 331 -52.77 16.38 -36.36
N LEU A 332 -51.74 15.73 -36.91
CA LEU A 332 -51.70 15.29 -38.31
C LEU A 332 -52.76 14.22 -38.63
N LYS A 333 -53.05 13.32 -37.70
CA LYS A 333 -54.07 12.27 -37.87
C LYS A 333 -55.49 12.86 -37.96
N GLY A 334 -55.70 14.06 -37.43
CA GLY A 334 -57.01 14.71 -37.37
C GLY A 334 -58.02 13.94 -36.51
N GLY A 335 -59.19 14.55 -36.29
CA GLY A 335 -60.31 13.95 -35.56
C GLY A 335 -60.73 14.69 -34.29
N PRO A 336 -61.71 14.16 -33.52
CA PRO A 336 -62.32 14.85 -32.38
C PRO A 336 -61.33 15.26 -31.29
N ILE A 337 -60.32 14.42 -31.03
CA ILE A 337 -59.25 14.67 -30.05
C ILE A 337 -58.38 15.85 -30.49
N SER A 338 -57.98 15.90 -31.77
CA SER A 338 -57.19 17.01 -32.31
C SER A 338 -57.94 18.35 -32.25
N ARG A 339 -59.26 18.34 -32.49
CA ARG A 339 -60.11 19.53 -32.42
C ARG A 339 -60.26 20.02 -30.98
N ASN A 340 -60.40 19.10 -30.03
CA ASN A 340 -60.49 19.41 -28.60
C ASN A 340 -59.15 19.95 -28.05
N LEU A 341 -58.02 19.39 -28.49
CA LEU A 341 -56.69 19.90 -28.18
C LEU A 341 -56.46 21.33 -28.73
N LYS A 342 -56.95 21.62 -29.93
CA LYS A 342 -56.92 22.98 -30.50
C LYS A 342 -57.84 23.95 -29.75
N SER A 343 -59.03 23.52 -29.32
CA SER A 343 -59.94 24.39 -28.56
C SER A 343 -59.43 24.71 -27.14
N SER A 344 -58.69 23.79 -26.52
CA SER A 344 -58.11 23.96 -25.17
C SER A 344 -56.63 24.33 -25.20
N GLN A 345 -56.15 24.88 -26.31
CA GLN A 345 -54.73 25.16 -26.52
C GLN A 345 -54.17 26.20 -25.53
N ASP A 346 -54.91 27.27 -25.26
CA ASP A 346 -54.49 28.32 -24.34
C ASP A 346 -54.43 27.80 -22.89
N ASP A 347 -55.38 26.96 -22.49
CA ASP A 347 -55.40 26.30 -21.18
C ASP A 347 -54.20 25.35 -21.01
N ILE A 348 -53.88 24.58 -22.05
CA ILE A 348 -52.71 23.67 -22.07
C ILE A 348 -51.42 24.48 -21.95
N LYS A 349 -51.26 25.55 -22.73
CA LYS A 349 -50.07 26.43 -22.67
C LYS A 349 -49.92 27.08 -21.29
N SER A 350 -51.02 27.54 -20.69
CA SER A 350 -51.04 28.12 -19.34
C SER A 350 -50.66 27.09 -18.28
N LEU A 351 -51.23 25.88 -18.34
CA LEU A 351 -50.93 24.80 -17.41
C LEU A 351 -49.48 24.34 -17.49
N ILE A 352 -48.92 24.22 -18.70
CA ILE A 352 -47.50 23.89 -18.91
C ILE A 352 -46.62 24.95 -18.26
N LYS A 353 -46.89 26.24 -18.53
CA LYS A 353 -46.16 27.36 -17.90
C LYS A 353 -46.21 27.27 -16.38
N GLN A 354 -47.39 27.08 -15.80
CA GLN A 354 -47.57 26.99 -14.35
C GLN A 354 -46.88 25.74 -13.74
N SER A 355 -46.95 24.60 -14.43
CA SER A 355 -46.31 23.35 -14.00
C SER A 355 -44.78 23.44 -14.00
N VAL A 356 -44.20 24.03 -15.05
CA VAL A 356 -42.75 24.25 -15.16
C VAL A 356 -42.28 25.29 -14.15
N LEU A 357 -42.94 26.44 -14.05
CA LEU A 357 -42.57 27.50 -13.10
C LEU A 357 -42.69 27.03 -11.65
N SER A 358 -43.72 26.27 -11.31
CA SER A 358 -43.86 25.71 -9.97
C SER A 358 -42.78 24.68 -9.63
N SER A 359 -42.12 24.09 -10.64
CA SER A 359 -41.04 23.12 -10.42
C SER A 359 -39.67 23.72 -10.18
N LEU A 360 -39.46 24.97 -10.61
CA LEU A 360 -38.23 25.71 -10.41
C LEU A 360 -38.27 26.34 -9.00
N GLN A 361 -37.43 25.86 -8.10
CA GLN A 361 -37.24 26.49 -6.78
C GLN A 361 -36.32 27.69 -6.91
N ASP A 362 -36.84 28.76 -7.50
CA ASP A 362 -36.55 30.15 -7.18
C ASP A 362 -37.39 31.01 -8.13
N GLY A 363 -37.84 32.16 -7.65
CA GLY A 363 -38.70 33.10 -8.37
C GLY A 363 -38.04 33.75 -9.60
N GLN A 364 -37.58 32.95 -10.57
CA GLN A 364 -37.25 33.44 -11.89
C GLN A 364 -38.56 33.68 -12.65
N VAL A 365 -39.07 34.89 -12.48
CA VAL A 365 -40.25 35.47 -13.16
C VAL A 365 -39.88 35.87 -14.61
N GLY A 366 -38.99 35.12 -15.27
CA GLY A 366 -38.50 35.37 -16.63
C GLY A 366 -38.83 34.25 -17.61
N GLU A 367 -38.57 34.45 -18.90
CA GLU A 367 -38.62 33.41 -19.94
C GLU A 367 -37.57 32.32 -19.67
N CYS A 368 -37.90 31.39 -18.78
CA CYS A 368 -37.03 30.25 -18.48
C CYS A 368 -36.89 29.36 -19.72
N ILE A 369 -35.67 28.90 -19.99
CA ILE A 369 -35.34 28.04 -21.13
C ILE A 369 -36.24 26.79 -21.14
N GLU A 370 -36.56 26.25 -19.95
CA GLU A 370 -37.43 25.11 -19.74
C GLU A 370 -38.87 25.38 -20.22
N VAL A 371 -39.39 26.58 -19.96
CA VAL A 371 -40.73 27.00 -20.41
C VAL A 371 -40.74 27.12 -21.93
N THR A 372 -39.72 27.74 -22.52
CA THR A 372 -39.58 27.88 -23.97
C THR A 372 -39.47 26.51 -24.65
N LEU A 373 -38.67 25.58 -24.11
CA LEU A 373 -38.53 24.20 -24.62
C LEU A 373 -39.87 23.44 -24.60
N MET A 374 -40.59 23.50 -23.48
CA MET A 374 -41.89 22.83 -23.36
C MET A 374 -42.95 23.46 -24.24
N LEU A 375 -42.97 24.79 -24.40
CA LEU A 375 -43.91 25.46 -25.31
C LEU A 375 -43.60 25.14 -26.79
N ASN A 376 -42.32 25.04 -27.16
CA ASN A 376 -41.90 24.64 -28.51
C ASN A 376 -42.37 23.21 -28.85
N SER A 377 -42.34 22.29 -27.88
CA SER A 377 -42.84 20.92 -28.09
C SER A 377 -44.34 20.85 -28.43
N VAL A 378 -45.08 21.90 -28.09
CA VAL A 378 -46.53 22.02 -28.30
C VAL A 378 -46.85 22.99 -29.44
N HIS A 379 -45.84 23.56 -30.12
CA HIS A 379 -46.00 24.48 -31.24
C HIS A 379 -46.75 23.86 -32.43
N SER A 380 -46.78 22.52 -32.52
CA SER A 380 -47.63 21.83 -33.49
C SER A 380 -49.13 22.14 -33.36
N LEU A 381 -49.60 22.62 -32.19
CA LEU A 381 -50.97 23.12 -32.02
C LEU A 381 -51.21 24.46 -32.73
N ASP A 382 -50.18 25.28 -32.94
CA ASP A 382 -50.25 26.57 -33.65
C ASP A 382 -50.26 26.41 -35.18
N LEU A 383 -49.87 25.23 -35.69
CA LEU A 383 -49.91 24.94 -37.12
C LEU A 383 -51.37 24.84 -37.57
N GLN A 384 -51.83 25.93 -38.21
CA GLN A 384 -53.06 25.95 -38.99
C GLN A 384 -52.92 24.95 -40.15
N ALA A 385 -53.88 24.04 -40.24
CA ALA A 385 -54.26 23.40 -41.49
C ALA A 385 -55.55 24.08 -41.95
#